data_AF-A0A9D1KUB3-F1
#
_entry.id   AF-A0A9D1KUB3-F1
#
_cell.length_a   1.000
_cell.length_b   1.000
_cell.length_c   1.000
_cell.angle_alpha   90.00
_cell.angle_beta   90.00
_cell.angle_gamma   90.00
#
_symmetry.space_group_name_H-M   'P 1'
#
loop_
_entity.id
_entity.type
_entity.pdbx_description
1 polymer ?
#
loop_
_entity_poly.entity_id
_entity_poly.type
_entity_poly.pdbx_seq_one_letter_code
_entity_poly.pdbx_strand_id
1 'polypeptide(L)' 'MSRQKNNFSSGSPIVDQMYGMEITGNVIPLNWFKTITTANGKPNSTAIMLLSDIVYWY' A
#
# COMPACT_ATOMS: atom_id res chain seq x y z
N MET A 1 -20.52 24.68 6.73
CA MET A 1 -19.52 23.72 7.21
C MET A 1 -18.84 23.10 5.99
N SER A 2 -17.74 23.68 5.52
CA SER A 2 -17.08 23.25 4.29
C SER A 2 -16.28 21.97 4.56
N ARG A 3 -16.73 20.83 4.02
CA ARG A 3 -15.95 19.58 4.01
C ARG A 3 -14.66 19.84 3.23
N GLN A 4 -13.52 19.94 3.90
CA GLN A 4 -12.23 19.89 3.23
C GLN A 4 -12.11 18.53 2.56
N LYS A 5 -12.20 18.51 1.22
CA LYS A 5 -11.72 17.39 0.42
C LYS A 5 -10.20 17.44 0.50
N ASN A 6 -9.64 16.63 1.38
CA ASN A 6 -8.21 16.40 1.39
C ASN A 6 -7.85 15.68 0.10
N ASN A 7 -7.28 16.41 -0.86
CA ASN A 7 -6.80 15.88 -2.12
C ASN A 7 -5.45 15.16 -1.88
N PHE A 8 -5.47 14.03 -1.18
CA PHE A 8 -4.32 13.13 -1.13
C PHE A 8 -4.32 12.30 -2.41
N SER A 9 -3.83 12.89 -3.50
CA SER A 9 -3.47 12.13 -4.69
C SER A 9 -1.96 12.16 -4.82
N SER A 10 -1.32 11.01 -4.69
CA SER A 10 0.12 10.89 -4.83
C SER A 10 0.58 11.00 -6.30
N GLY A 11 -0.36 11.23 -7.24
CA GLY A 11 -0.13 11.20 -8.69
C GLY A 11 0.02 9.80 -9.28
N SER A 12 -0.07 8.74 -8.44
CA SER A 12 -0.05 7.35 -8.88
C SER A 12 -1.38 6.68 -8.51
N PRO A 13 -2.16 6.20 -9.50
CA PRO A 13 -3.44 5.55 -9.23
C PRO A 13 -3.29 4.32 -8.32
N ILE A 14 -2.12 3.69 -8.30
CA ILE A 14 -1.82 2.52 -7.45
C ILE A 14 -1.69 2.94 -5.98
N VAL A 15 -1.06 4.08 -5.71
CA VAL A 15 -0.85 4.58 -4.35
C VAL A 15 -2.14 5.16 -3.78
N ASP A 16 -2.94 5.84 -4.62
CA ASP A 16 -4.27 6.33 -4.24
C ASP A 16 -5.24 5.18 -3.90
N GLN A 17 -5.11 4.03 -4.56
CA GLN A 17 -5.84 2.80 -4.21
C GLN A 17 -5.42 2.19 -2.87
N MET A 18 -4.17 2.40 -2.44
CA MET A 18 -3.69 1.93 -1.14
C MET A 18 -4.14 2.84 0.00
N TYR A 19 -4.30 4.13 -0.24
CA TYR A 19 -4.73 5.11 0.77
C TYR A 19 -6.11 4.79 1.39
N GLY A 20 -6.99 4.09 0.66
CA GLY A 20 -8.31 3.65 1.15
C GLY A 20 -8.31 2.28 1.84
N MET A 21 -7.17 1.61 1.95
CA MET A 21 -7.09 0.28 2.54
C MET A 21 -6.90 0.43 4.06
N GLU A 22 -7.94 0.16 4.84
CA GLU A 22 -7.86 0.16 6.31
C GLU A 22 -7.03 -1.04 6.77
N ILE A 23 -5.72 -0.85 6.91
CA ILE A 23 -4.82 -1.87 7.43
C ILE A 23 -4.78 -1.77 8.96
N THR A 24 -5.77 -2.37 9.62
CA THR A 24 -5.81 -2.42 11.08
C THR A 24 -4.90 -3.51 11.63
N GLY A 25 -3.92 -3.10 12.42
CA GLY A 25 -2.94 -3.99 13.06
C GLY A 25 -1.72 -4.21 12.18
N ASN A 26 -0.63 -4.69 12.78
CA ASN A 26 0.69 -4.90 12.18
C ASN A 26 0.71 -6.04 11.10
N VAL A 27 -0.33 -6.14 10.28
CA VAL A 27 -0.68 -7.28 9.44
C VAL A 27 -0.46 -6.93 7.97
N ILE A 28 0.66 -7.38 7.42
CA ILE A 28 0.93 -7.27 5.98
C ILE A 28 -0.18 -8.00 5.22
N PRO A 29 -0.94 -7.32 4.34
CA PRO A 29 -2.06 -7.96 3.68
C PRO A 29 -1.55 -9.01 2.68
N LEU A 30 -2.16 -10.20 2.73
CA LEU A 30 -1.76 -11.38 1.94
C LEU A 30 -1.86 -11.16 0.42
N ASN A 31 -2.62 -10.15 -0.02
CA ASN A 31 -2.70 -9.76 -1.43
C ASN A 31 -1.35 -9.29 -1.97
N TRP A 32 -0.52 -8.62 -1.17
CA TRP A 32 0.79 -8.12 -1.58
C TRP A 32 1.76 -9.24 -1.96
N PHE A 33 1.70 -10.38 -1.27
CA PHE A 33 2.49 -11.56 -1.63
C PHE A 33 2.10 -12.16 -2.99
N LYS A 34 0.88 -11.90 -3.48
CA LYS A 34 0.40 -12.36 -4.78
C LYS A 34 0.59 -11.32 -5.89
N THR A 35 0.58 -10.03 -5.56
CA THR A 35 0.66 -8.94 -6.55
C THR A 35 2.06 -8.36 -6.72
N ILE A 36 2.86 -8.35 -5.65
CA ILE A 36 4.23 -7.84 -5.65
C ILE A 36 5.18 -9.02 -5.84
N THR A 37 5.27 -9.49 -7.08
CA THR A 37 6.12 -10.61 -7.47
C THR A 37 7.30 -10.14 -8.32
N THR A 38 8.42 -10.83 -8.18
CA THR A 38 9.57 -10.70 -9.09
C THR A 38 9.20 -11.16 -10.51
N ALA A 39 10.03 -10.85 -11.51
CA ALA A 39 9.84 -11.30 -12.90
C ALA A 39 9.72 -12.84 -13.03
N ASN A 40 10.19 -13.58 -12.04
CA ASN A 40 10.09 -15.04 -11.95
C ASN A 40 8.80 -15.53 -11.26
N GLY A 41 7.85 -14.65 -10.98
CA GLY A 41 6.57 -14.97 -10.33
C GLY A 41 6.65 -15.26 -8.83
N LYS A 42 7.84 -15.20 -8.22
CA LYS A 42 8.02 -15.38 -6.77
C LYS A 42 7.71 -14.08 -6.03
N PRO A 43 7.05 -14.12 -4.85
CA PRO A 43 6.81 -12.94 -4.04
C PRO A 43 8.11 -12.19 -3.74
N ASN A 44 8.10 -10.86 -3.91
CA ASN A 44 9.22 -10.02 -3.57
C ASN A 44 9.10 -9.54 -2.12
N SER A 45 9.57 -10.37 -1.18
CA SER A 45 9.48 -10.09 0.26
C SER A 45 10.13 -8.76 0.66
N THR A 46 11.23 -8.38 0.00
CA THR A 46 11.91 -7.11 0.28
C THR A 46 11.04 -5.91 -0.12
N ALA A 47 10.41 -5.95 -1.29
CA ALA A 47 9.51 -4.88 -1.73
C ALA A 47 8.25 -4.78 -0.85
N ILE A 48 7.70 -5.92 -0.42
CA ILE A 48 6.54 -6.00 0.47
C ILE A 48 6.87 -5.42 1.85
N MET A 49 8.05 -5.71 2.40
CA MET A 49 8.48 -5.21 3.70
C MET A 49 8.75 -3.69 3.67
N LEU A 50 9.43 -3.19 2.63
CA LEU A 50 9.62 -1.74 2.43
C LEU A 50 8.31 -1.00 2.25
N LEU A 51 7.37 -1.55 1.48
CA LEU A 51 6.04 -0.97 1.31
C LEU A 51 5.28 -0.93 2.64
N SER A 52 5.41 -1.97 3.46
CA SER A 52 4.82 -2.00 4.80
C SER A 52 5.37 -0.87 5.66
N ASP A 53 6.69 -0.69 5.71
CA ASP A 53 7.30 0.40 6.47
C ASP A 53 6.81 1.78 6.00
N ILE A 54 6.57 2.00 4.70
CA ILE A 54 6.04 3.28 4.20
C ILE A 54 4.57 3.47 4.58
N VAL A 55 3.75 2.43 4.42
CA VAL A 55 2.29 2.51 4.62
C VAL A 55 1.90 2.59 6.09
N TYR A 56 2.67 1.96 7.00
CA TYR A 56 2.35 1.98 8.43
C TYR A 56 2.92 3.18 9.18
N TRP A 57 3.94 3.85 8.63
CA TRP A 57 4.66 4.90 9.36
C TRP A 57 4.25 6.33 8.97
N TYR A 58 3.13 6.53 8.26
CA TYR A 58 2.55 7.85 8.01
C TYR A 58 1.04 7.79 7.73
#